data_AF-A0A8H2ZQN6-F1
#
_entry.id   AF-A0A8H2ZQN6-F1
#
_cell.length_a   1.000
_cell.length_b   1.000
_cell.length_c   1.000
_cell.angle_alpha   90.00
_cell.angle_beta   90.00
_cell.angle_gamma   90.00
#
_symmetry.space_group_name_H-M   'P 1'
#
loop_
_entity.id
_entity.type
_entity.pdbx_description
1 polymer ?
#
loop_
_entity_poly.entity_id
_entity_poly.type
_entity_poly.pdbx_seq_one_letter_code
_entity_poly.pdbx_strand_id
1 'polypeptide(L)'
;MECEFQLTKEKLPTSLLRLLSNTLILYQTTPHLPVSSLLALGATSKSFKELIYKIPHVFRYLKLSDVKSVKSEVGSIDNGGQIWRNVQLDENVTEDDFYGGPLRGIFNRLRSRNLLLDVQTLILDGLSVPSDLVMVFQ
;
A
#
# COMPACT_ATOMS: atom_id res chain seq x y z
N MET A 1 -34.76 -47.24 -1.18
CA MET A 1 -33.45 -46.81 -0.64
C MET A 1 -32.95 -45.75 -1.60
N GLU A 2 -33.14 -44.50 -1.19
CA GLU A 2 -32.96 -43.30 -2.02
C GLU A 2 -31.47 -42.99 -2.17
N CYS A 3 -31.06 -42.63 -3.39
CA CYS A 3 -29.87 -41.84 -3.66
C CYS A 3 -30.16 -41.01 -4.91
N GLU A 4 -31.07 -40.05 -4.78
CA GLU A 4 -31.19 -38.99 -5.78
C GLU A 4 -29.89 -38.16 -5.73
N PHE A 5 -29.11 -38.25 -6.81
CA PHE A 5 -28.06 -37.27 -7.09
C PHE A 5 -28.75 -35.92 -7.35
N GLN A 6 -28.86 -35.11 -6.30
CA GLN A 6 -29.21 -33.70 -6.46
C GLN A 6 -28.10 -33.02 -7.26
N LEU A 7 -28.34 -32.85 -8.55
CA LEU A 7 -27.57 -32.00 -9.46
C LEU A 7 -27.41 -30.64 -8.78
N THR A 8 -26.20 -30.37 -8.30
CA THR A 8 -25.87 -29.17 -7.53
C THR A 8 -26.22 -27.95 -8.38
N LYS A 9 -27.27 -27.25 -7.97
CA LYS A 9 -27.69 -25.94 -8.45
C LYS A 9 -26.45 -25.10 -8.76
N GLU A 10 -26.13 -24.92 -10.05
CA GLU A 10 -25.03 -24.10 -10.57
C GLU A 10 -24.95 -22.81 -9.74
N LYS A 11 -23.98 -22.77 -8.84
CA LYS A 11 -23.86 -21.71 -7.83
C LYS A 11 -23.31 -20.51 -8.59
N LEU A 12 -24.19 -19.54 -8.90
CA LEU A 12 -23.82 -18.26 -9.53
C LEU A 12 -22.47 -17.78 -9.00
N PRO A 13 -21.58 -17.25 -9.86
CA PRO A 13 -20.24 -16.84 -9.45
C PRO A 13 -20.36 -15.93 -8.23
N THR A 14 -19.66 -16.31 -7.15
CA THR A 14 -19.65 -15.51 -5.93
C THR A 14 -19.06 -14.17 -6.30
N SER A 15 -19.85 -13.10 -6.17
CA SER A 15 -19.35 -11.76 -6.51
C SER A 15 -18.08 -11.48 -5.69
N LEU A 16 -17.11 -10.80 -6.30
CA LEU A 16 -15.86 -10.45 -5.61
C LEU A 16 -16.14 -9.73 -4.28
N LEU A 17 -17.15 -8.87 -4.27
CA LEU A 17 -17.62 -8.19 -3.06
C LEU A 17 -18.04 -9.20 -1.98
N ARG A 18 -18.84 -10.21 -2.33
CA ARG A 18 -19.31 -11.23 -1.37
C ARG A 18 -18.16 -12.10 -0.86
N LEU A 19 -17.18 -12.40 -1.70
CA LEU A 19 -15.97 -13.13 -1.29
C LEU A 19 -15.12 -12.31 -0.31
N LEU A 20 -14.80 -11.06 -0.68
CA LEU A 20 -13.96 -10.17 0.12
C LEU A 20 -14.67 -9.63 1.38
N SER A 21 -16.01 -9.72 1.45
CA SER A 21 -16.75 -9.40 2.69
C SER A 21 -16.44 -10.37 3.82
N ASN A 22 -15.87 -11.54 3.53
CA ASN A 22 -15.31 -12.43 4.54
C ASN A 22 -13.95 -11.88 4.99
N THR A 23 -13.86 -11.44 6.24
CA THR A 23 -12.67 -10.81 6.81
C THR A 23 -11.45 -11.74 6.80
N LEU A 24 -11.63 -13.06 6.96
CA LEU A 24 -10.52 -14.01 6.87
C LEU A 24 -9.92 -14.03 5.47
N ILE A 25 -10.76 -14.06 4.44
CA ILE A 25 -10.33 -14.04 3.05
C ILE A 25 -9.69 -12.69 2.72
N LEU A 26 -10.29 -11.59 3.17
CA LEU A 26 -9.75 -10.25 3.00
C LEU A 26 -8.35 -10.13 3.60
N TYR A 27 -8.17 -10.53 4.85
CA TYR A 27 -6.88 -10.42 5.56
C TYR A 27 -5.80 -11.35 5.01
N GLN A 28 -6.19 -12.46 4.38
CA GLN A 28 -5.26 -13.35 3.71
C GLN A 28 -4.88 -12.84 2.31
N THR A 29 -5.76 -12.07 1.65
CA THR A 29 -5.53 -11.59 0.28
C THR A 29 -4.85 -10.22 0.23
N THR A 30 -5.15 -9.32 1.18
CA THR A 30 -4.56 -7.97 1.22
C THR A 30 -3.03 -7.93 1.23
N PRO A 31 -2.28 -8.81 1.93
CA PRO A 31 -0.81 -8.76 1.96
C PRO A 31 -0.17 -9.12 0.61
N HIS A 32 -0.91 -9.83 -0.25
CA HIS A 32 -0.44 -10.26 -1.57
C HIS A 32 -0.82 -9.28 -2.69
N LEU A 33 -1.57 -8.22 -2.36
CA LEU A 33 -2.03 -7.22 -3.32
C LEU A 33 -1.22 -5.93 -3.19
N PRO A 34 -0.81 -5.31 -4.30
CA PRO A 34 -0.24 -3.97 -4.26
C PRO A 34 -1.22 -2.98 -3.62
N VAL A 35 -0.69 -2.03 -2.85
CA VAL A 35 -1.50 -0.97 -2.21
C VAL A 35 -2.32 -0.19 -3.24
N SER A 36 -1.73 0.08 -4.41
CA SER A 36 -2.43 0.74 -5.53
C SER A 36 -3.67 -0.04 -5.99
N SER A 37 -3.60 -1.37 -6.03
CA SER A 37 -4.74 -2.24 -6.37
C SER A 37 -5.83 -2.19 -5.32
N LEU A 38 -5.49 -2.17 -4.02
CA LEU A 38 -6.47 -2.01 -2.94
C LEU A 38 -7.17 -0.66 -3.00
N LEU A 39 -6.42 0.43 -3.24
CA LEU A 39 -6.99 1.77 -3.38
C LEU A 39 -7.87 1.88 -4.62
N ALA A 40 -7.45 1.28 -5.75
CA ALA A 40 -8.25 1.21 -6.97
C ALA A 40 -9.54 0.42 -6.75
N LEU A 41 -9.47 -0.70 -6.03
CA LEU A 41 -10.64 -1.49 -5.66
C LEU A 41 -11.64 -0.66 -4.85
N GLY A 42 -11.16 0.07 -3.84
CA GLY A 42 -11.98 1.00 -3.05
C GLY A 42 -12.58 2.15 -3.86
N ALA A 43 -11.99 2.52 -5.00
CA ALA A 43 -12.51 3.54 -5.90
C ALA A 43 -13.60 3.02 -6.86
N THR A 44 -13.75 1.70 -7.02
CA THR A 44 -14.72 1.12 -7.96
C THR A 44 -16.18 1.27 -7.52
N SER A 45 -16.46 1.13 -6.21
CA SER A 45 -17.83 1.19 -5.69
C SER A 45 -17.89 1.64 -4.23
N LYS A 46 -19.05 2.12 -3.78
CA LYS A 46 -19.28 2.50 -2.38
C LYS A 46 -19.07 1.31 -1.43
N SER A 47 -19.52 0.12 -1.81
CA SER A 47 -19.37 -1.10 -0.99
C SER A 47 -17.91 -1.51 -0.85
N PHE A 48 -17.12 -1.43 -1.93
CA PHE A 48 -15.68 -1.67 -1.84
C PHE A 48 -14.97 -0.56 -1.06
N LYS A 49 -15.40 0.70 -1.19
CA LYS A 49 -14.88 1.79 -0.36
C LYS A 49 -15.08 1.51 1.12
N GLU A 50 -16.27 1.08 1.54
CA GLU A 50 -16.50 0.72 2.94
C GLU A 50 -15.65 -0.47 3.37
N LEU A 51 -15.58 -1.51 2.53
CA LEU A 51 -14.80 -2.70 2.81
C LEU A 51 -13.30 -2.41 2.96
N ILE A 52 -12.74 -1.50 2.17
CA ILE A 52 -11.31 -1.17 2.19
C ILE A 52 -10.95 -0.15 3.27
N TYR A 53 -11.78 0.88 3.50
CA TYR A 53 -11.44 2.00 4.39
C TYR A 53 -12.06 1.91 5.79
N LYS A 54 -13.11 1.10 6.01
CA LYS A 54 -13.74 0.97 7.33
C LYS A 54 -13.37 -0.31 8.07
N ILE A 55 -13.00 -1.37 7.35
CA ILE A 55 -12.59 -2.62 8.00
C ILE A 55 -11.15 -2.45 8.49
N PRO A 56 -10.87 -2.75 9.77
CA PRO A 56 -9.53 -2.62 10.30
C PRO A 56 -8.59 -3.65 9.67
N HIS A 57 -7.28 -3.37 9.71
CA HIS A 57 -6.21 -4.28 9.25
C HIS A 57 -6.17 -4.58 7.75
N VAL A 58 -6.97 -3.91 6.93
CA VAL A 58 -6.84 -4.01 5.45
C VAL A 58 -5.46 -3.56 4.99
N PHE A 59 -4.92 -2.52 5.63
CA PHE A 59 -3.59 -1.97 5.36
C PHE A 59 -2.53 -2.47 6.35
N ARG A 60 -2.72 -3.63 6.98
CA ARG A 60 -1.79 -4.19 7.97
C ARG A 60 -0.34 -4.28 7.45
N TYR A 61 -0.20 -4.65 6.18
CA TYR A 61 1.08 -4.67 5.47
C TYR A 61 1.07 -3.58 4.42
N LEU A 62 1.89 -2.55 4.61
CA LEU A 62 2.03 -1.46 3.66
C LEU A 62 3.41 -1.55 2.99
N LYS A 63 3.44 -1.91 1.72
CA LYS A 63 4.65 -1.91 0.91
C LYS A 63 4.72 -0.64 0.08
N LEU A 64 5.69 0.23 0.39
CA LEU A 64 5.93 1.46 -0.38
C LEU A 64 6.98 1.28 -1.47
N SER A 65 7.70 0.15 -1.46
CA SER A 65 8.72 -0.17 -2.47
C SER A 65 8.21 -0.10 -3.91
N ASP A 66 6.92 -0.28 -4.17
CA ASP A 66 6.32 -0.28 -5.52
C ASP A 66 5.63 1.03 -5.89
N VAL A 67 5.70 2.05 -5.03
CA VAL A 67 5.07 3.34 -5.27
C VAL A 67 5.90 4.13 -6.29
N LYS A 68 5.31 4.36 -7.46
CA LYS A 68 5.95 5.06 -8.59
C LYS A 68 6.49 6.44 -8.22
N SER A 69 5.83 7.18 -7.33
CA SER A 69 6.30 8.50 -6.91
C SER A 69 7.63 8.44 -6.17
N VAL A 70 7.89 7.37 -5.41
CA VAL A 70 9.19 7.22 -4.75
C VAL A 70 10.27 6.83 -5.77
N LYS A 71 9.97 5.86 -6.65
CA LYS A 71 10.95 5.40 -7.66
C LYS A 71 11.34 6.50 -8.65
N SER A 72 10.40 7.40 -9.00
CA SER A 72 10.63 8.46 -9.98
C SER A 72 11.43 9.64 -9.43
N GLU A 73 11.36 9.90 -8.11
CA GLU A 73 12.04 11.04 -7.47
C GLU A 73 13.38 10.65 -6.84
N VAL A 74 13.49 9.43 -6.30
CA VAL A 74 14.68 8.98 -5.57
C VAL A 74 15.69 8.27 -6.48
N GLY A 75 15.25 7.77 -7.64
CA GLY A 75 16.06 6.85 -8.45
C GLY A 75 16.28 5.51 -7.75
N SER A 76 16.71 4.49 -8.49
CA SER A 76 17.20 3.27 -7.85
C SER A 76 18.44 3.59 -7.01
N ILE A 77 18.60 2.93 -5.86
CA ILE A 77 19.77 3.09 -4.96
C ILE A 77 21.11 3.09 -5.73
N ASP A 78 21.20 2.28 -6.79
CA ASP A 78 22.38 2.15 -7.66
C ASP A 78 22.72 3.41 -8.48
N ASN A 79 21.73 4.30 -8.68
CA ASN A 79 21.87 5.53 -9.48
C ASN A 79 21.87 6.82 -8.62
N GLY A 80 21.71 6.72 -7.30
CA GLY A 80 21.51 7.88 -6.41
C GLY A 80 22.62 8.93 -6.52
N GLY A 81 23.89 8.49 -6.51
CA GLY A 81 25.04 9.38 -6.63
C GLY A 81 25.17 10.09 -8.00
N GLN A 82 24.58 9.55 -9.06
CA GLN A 82 24.55 10.21 -10.37
C GLN A 82 23.39 11.20 -10.46
N ILE A 83 22.22 10.87 -9.90
CA ILE A 83 21.04 11.74 -9.92
C ILE A 83 21.31 13.00 -9.09
N TRP A 84 21.92 12.86 -7.92
CA TRP A 84 22.22 13.99 -7.03
C TRP A 84 23.19 14.99 -7.62
N ARG A 85 24.18 14.51 -8.37
CA ARG A 85 25.15 15.36 -9.05
C ARG A 85 24.57 16.05 -10.30
N ASN A 86 23.49 15.51 -10.85
CA ASN A 86 22.84 16.02 -12.06
C ASN A 86 21.61 16.91 -11.77
N VAL A 87 21.07 16.88 -10.54
CA VAL A 87 20.00 17.79 -10.12
C VAL A 87 20.65 19.07 -9.56
N GLN A 88 20.29 20.22 -10.11
CA GLN A 88 20.64 21.53 -9.55
C GLN A 88 19.86 21.74 -8.25
N LEU A 89 20.35 21.14 -7.17
CA LEU A 89 19.84 21.36 -5.82
C LEU A 89 20.42 22.68 -5.29
N ASP A 90 19.56 23.45 -4.63
CA ASP A 90 19.98 24.62 -3.86
C ASP A 90 21.00 24.18 -2.79
N GLU A 91 22.04 24.97 -2.54
CA GLU A 91 23.21 24.58 -1.71
C GLU A 91 22.84 24.26 -0.24
N ASN A 92 21.61 24.57 0.14
CA ASN A 92 21.04 24.40 1.47
C ASN A 92 20.19 23.11 1.62
N VAL A 93 19.98 22.33 0.54
CA VAL A 93 19.25 21.05 0.62
C VAL A 93 20.20 19.95 1.08
N THR A 94 19.87 19.34 2.23
CA THR A 94 20.68 18.22 2.75
C THR A 94 20.34 16.92 2.02
N GLU A 95 21.27 15.95 2.17
CA GLU A 95 21.10 14.58 1.70
C GLU A 95 19.78 13.96 2.18
N ASP A 96 19.51 14.13 3.47
CA ASP A 96 18.31 13.63 4.13
C ASP A 96 17.03 14.31 3.64
N ASP A 97 17.08 15.59 3.25
CA ASP A 97 15.94 16.31 2.70
C ASP A 97 15.60 15.82 1.29
N PHE A 98 16.61 15.52 0.46
CA PHE A 98 16.39 15.02 -0.89
C PHE A 98 15.84 13.59 -0.87
N TYR A 99 16.44 12.66 -0.12
CA TYR A 99 15.94 11.28 -0.03
C TYR A 99 14.66 11.17 0.81
N GLY A 100 14.53 11.99 1.85
CA GLY A 100 13.41 11.97 2.78
C GLY A 100 12.17 12.73 2.32
N GLY A 101 12.32 13.77 1.49
CA GLY A 101 11.22 14.61 1.02
C GLY A 101 10.07 13.83 0.37
N PRO A 102 10.32 12.99 -0.66
CA PRO A 102 9.31 12.16 -1.31
C PRO A 102 8.57 11.25 -0.33
N LEU A 103 9.31 10.60 0.57
CA LEU A 103 8.76 9.74 1.60
C LEU A 103 7.89 10.55 2.57
N ARG A 104 8.39 11.66 3.13
CA ARG A 104 7.63 12.55 4.02
C ARG A 104 6.31 12.99 3.38
N GLY A 105 6.32 13.32 2.09
CA GLY A 105 5.11 13.65 1.33
C GLY A 105 4.10 12.51 1.30
N ILE A 106 4.55 11.28 1.07
CA ILE A 106 3.69 10.09 1.07
C ILE A 106 3.16 9.81 2.47
N PHE A 107 4.00 9.85 3.51
CA PHE A 107 3.56 9.65 4.89
C PHE A 107 2.53 10.69 5.32
N ASN A 108 2.71 11.96 4.96
CA ASN A 108 1.70 13.00 5.21
C ASN A 108 0.37 12.72 4.50
N ARG A 109 0.40 12.20 3.27
CA ARG A 109 -0.81 11.78 2.55
C ARG A 109 -1.47 10.55 3.17
N LEU A 110 -0.70 9.57 3.63
CA LEU A 110 -1.22 8.38 4.31
C LEU A 110 -1.81 8.72 5.68
N ARG A 111 -1.14 9.61 6.42
CA ARG A 111 -1.59 10.13 7.73
C ARG A 111 -2.89 10.92 7.61
N SER A 112 -2.99 11.84 6.64
CA SER A 112 -4.22 12.62 6.43
C SER A 112 -5.42 11.77 6.03
N ARG A 113 -5.19 10.55 5.51
CA ARG A 113 -6.23 9.56 5.20
C ARG A 113 -6.44 8.52 6.30
N ASN A 114 -5.79 8.66 7.45
CA ASN A 114 -5.83 7.71 8.57
C ASN A 114 -5.42 6.27 8.19
N LEU A 115 -4.65 6.11 7.12
CA LEU A 115 -4.24 4.79 6.62
C LEU A 115 -3.12 4.17 7.45
N LEU A 116 -2.34 4.99 8.17
CA LEU A 116 -1.23 4.53 9.00
C LEU A 116 -1.66 3.94 10.34
N LEU A 117 -2.90 4.15 10.78
CA LEU A 117 -3.36 3.75 12.12
C LEU A 117 -3.34 2.23 12.33
N ASP A 118 -3.64 1.46 11.28
CA ASP A 118 -3.74 0.00 11.34
C ASP A 118 -2.55 -0.73 10.70
N VAL A 119 -1.51 0.01 10.31
CA VAL A 119 -0.30 -0.57 9.70
C VAL A 119 0.54 -1.20 10.80
N GLN A 120 0.80 -2.50 10.71
CA GLN A 120 1.70 -3.22 11.62
C GLN A 120 3.07 -3.45 11.01
N THR A 121 3.14 -3.52 9.67
CA THR A 121 4.39 -3.76 8.97
C THR A 121 4.48 -2.84 7.78
N LEU A 122 5.53 -2.03 7.78
CA LEU A 122 5.85 -1.10 6.71
C LEU A 122 7.11 -1.61 5.99
N ILE A 123 6.97 -1.91 4.71
CA ILE A 123 8.05 -2.43 3.87
C ILE A 123 8.55 -1.31 2.97
N LEU A 124 9.81 -0.92 3.17
CA LEU A 124 10.49 0.17 2.47
C LEU A 124 11.66 -0.34 1.62
N ASP A 125 11.69 -1.63 1.29
CA ASP A 125 12.79 -2.26 0.54
C ASP A 125 13.10 -1.47 -0.74
N GLY A 126 14.39 -1.23 -0.98
CA GLY A 126 14.87 -0.52 -2.16
C GLY A 126 14.73 1.01 -2.10
N LEU A 127 14.38 1.57 -0.94
CA LEU A 127 14.27 3.02 -0.72
C LEU A 127 15.37 3.50 0.25
N SER A 128 15.93 4.69 -0.01
CA SER A 128 16.78 5.38 0.95
C SER A 128 15.88 6.05 2.00
N VAL A 129 15.94 5.56 3.24
CA VAL A 129 15.07 6.02 4.33
C VAL A 129 15.93 6.75 5.36
N PRO A 130 15.77 8.08 5.53
CA PRO A 130 16.54 8.82 6.53
C PRO A 130 16.12 8.42 7.95
N SER A 131 17.06 8.49 8.88
CA SER A 131 16.91 8.03 10.27
C SER A 131 15.74 8.68 11.00
N ASP A 132 15.50 9.97 10.76
CA ASP A 132 14.40 10.73 11.35
C ASP A 132 13.01 10.16 11.01
N LEU A 133 12.90 9.50 9.86
CA LEU A 133 11.64 8.95 9.35
C LEU A 133 11.25 7.66 10.07
N VAL A 134 12.24 6.93 10.59
CA VAL A 134 12.04 5.68 11.35
C VAL A 134 11.58 5.97 12.78
N MET A 135 12.04 7.07 13.37
CA MET A 135 11.65 7.48 14.74
C MET A 135 10.16 7.82 14.90
N VAL A 136 9.45 8.15 13.82
CA VAL A 136 8.03 8.54 13.86
C VAL A 136 7.09 7.32 14.01
N PHE A 137 7.62 6.10 13.92
CA PHE A 137 6.85 4.84 13.99
C PHE A 137 7.01 4.07 15.31
N GLN A 138 7.74 4.60 16.29
CA GLN A 138 7.80 4.08 17.67
C GLN A 138 6.82 4.82 18.58
#